data_AF-A0A931WDU7-F1
#
_entry.id   AF-A0A931WDU7-F1
#
_cell.length_a   1.000
_cell.length_b   1.000
_cell.length_c   1.000
_cell.angle_alpha   90.00
_cell.angle_beta   90.00
_cell.angle_gamma   90.00
#
_symmetry.space_group_name_H-M   'P 1'
#
loop_
_entity.id
_entity.type
_entity.pdbx_description
1 polymer ?
#
loop_
_entity_poly.entity_id
_entity_poly.type
_entity_poly.pdbx_seq_one_letter_code
_entity_poly.pdbx_strand_id
1 'polypeptide(L)'
;MPKQYLTVNEVAKIIGVSPLTVRNWDQKGRLVAYRNPLNNYRLYKVSDVENLLKEIEGSQGKTFSPPPKLEPEKPKFRKLEIEIE
;
A
#
# COMPACT_ATOMS: atom_id res chain seq x y z
N MET A 1 -22.06 10.47 2.36
CA MET A 1 -22.01 9.04 2.74
C MET A 1 -20.55 8.66 2.91
N PRO A 2 -20.17 7.89 3.96
CA PRO A 2 -18.79 7.45 4.13
C PRO A 2 -18.38 6.53 2.98
N LYS A 3 -17.10 6.58 2.60
CA LYS A 3 -16.55 5.75 1.53
C LYS A 3 -16.49 4.29 2.03
N GLN A 4 -17.14 3.36 1.34
CA GLN A 4 -17.19 1.95 1.79
C GLN A 4 -15.91 1.17 1.46
N TYR A 5 -15.18 1.60 0.42
CA TYR A 5 -14.02 0.91 -0.12
C TYR A 5 -12.81 1.84 -0.25
N LEU A 6 -11.62 1.29 0.00
CA LEU A 6 -10.34 1.97 -0.04
C LEU A 6 -9.44 1.31 -1.09
N THR A 7 -8.69 2.13 -1.81
CA THR A 7 -7.63 1.67 -2.70
C THR A 7 -6.39 1.26 -1.89
N VAL A 8 -5.48 0.52 -2.52
CA VAL A 8 -4.18 0.15 -1.94
C VAL A 8 -3.45 1.36 -1.33
N ASN A 9 -3.46 2.51 -2.02
CA ASN A 9 -2.76 3.72 -1.58
C ASN A 9 -3.43 4.36 -0.36
N GLU A 10 -4.75 4.30 -0.27
CA GLU A 10 -5.48 4.82 0.89
C GLU A 10 -5.22 3.96 2.12
N VAL A 11 -5.30 2.63 1.98
CA VAL A 11 -4.97 1.69 3.07
C VAL A 11 -3.53 1.89 3.55
N ALA A 12 -2.58 2.02 2.62
CA ALA A 12 -1.18 2.27 2.93
C ALA A 12 -0.99 3.56 3.76
N LYS A 13 -1.68 4.65 3.39
CA LYS A 13 -1.62 5.91 4.12
C LYS A 13 -2.25 5.83 5.51
N ILE A 14 -3.37 5.12 5.65
CA ILE A 14 -4.08 4.96 6.93
C ILE A 14 -3.23 4.16 7.92
N ILE A 15 -2.64 3.05 7.47
CA ILE A 15 -1.86 2.16 8.34
C ILE A 15 -0.40 2.64 8.50
N GLY A 16 0.09 3.50 7.60
CA GLY A 16 1.47 3.99 7.63
C GLY A 16 2.49 3.00 7.06
N VAL A 17 2.08 2.19 6.08
CA VAL A 17 2.95 1.20 5.39
C VAL A 17 3.08 1.50 3.90
N SER A 18 3.97 0.78 3.21
CA SER A 18 4.07 0.91 1.75
C SER A 18 2.86 0.28 1.04
N PRO A 19 2.46 0.78 -0.15
CA PRO A 19 1.47 0.10 -0.99
C PRO A 19 1.86 -1.34 -1.37
N LEU A 20 3.17 -1.62 -1.46
CA LEU A 20 3.67 -2.98 -1.69
C LEU A 20 3.34 -3.91 -0.52
N THR A 21 3.47 -3.43 0.71
CA THR A 21 3.09 -4.17 1.92
C THR A 21 1.61 -4.56 1.90
N VAL A 22 0.74 -3.63 1.51
CA VAL A 22 -0.70 -3.89 1.38
C VAL A 22 -0.97 -4.96 0.30
N ARG A 23 -0.27 -4.91 -0.85
CA ARG A 23 -0.38 -5.95 -1.89
C ARG A 23 0.14 -7.31 -1.41
N ASN A 24 1.20 -7.34 -0.61
CA ASN A 24 1.72 -8.57 -0.01
C ASN A 24 0.72 -9.17 1.00
N TRP A 25 -0.02 -8.34 1.74
CA TRP A 25 -1.10 -8.81 2.62
C TRP A 25 -2.27 -9.41 1.83
N ASP A 26 -2.62 -8.83 0.68
CA ASP A 26 -3.59 -9.41 -0.28
C ASP A 26 -3.14 -10.78 -0.78
N GLN A 27 -1.88 -10.89 -1.22
CA GLN A 27 -1.33 -12.18 -1.68
C GLN A 27 -1.30 -13.25 -0.59
N LYS A 28 -1.07 -12.84 0.67
CA LYS A 28 -1.02 -13.75 1.83
C LYS A 28 -2.40 -14.01 2.45
N GLY A 29 -3.47 -13.42 1.92
CA GLY A 29 -4.83 -13.56 2.46
C GLY A 29 -5.06 -12.84 3.79
N ARG A 30 -4.11 -12.04 4.28
CA ARG A 30 -4.29 -11.23 5.51
C ARG A 30 -5.24 -10.05 5.31
N LEU A 31 -5.31 -9.54 4.09
CA LEU A 31 -6.23 -8.46 3.72
C LEU A 31 -6.82 -8.78 2.34
N VAL A 32 -8.06 -9.27 2.30
CA VAL A 32 -8.66 -9.73 1.04
C VAL A 32 -9.20 -8.55 0.24
N ALA A 33 -8.67 -8.36 -0.98
CA ALA A 33 -9.18 -7.33 -1.86
C ALA A 33 -10.43 -7.78 -2.62
N TYR A 34 -11.43 -6.90 -2.67
CA TYR A 34 -12.43 -6.90 -3.71
C TYR A 34 -11.81 -6.40 -5.03
N ARG A 35 -12.04 -7.13 -6.12
CA ARG A 35 -11.59 -6.71 -7.45
C ARG A 35 -12.72 -5.96 -8.14
N ASN A 36 -12.44 -4.73 -8.59
CA ASN A 36 -13.41 -4.00 -9.39
C ASN A 36 -13.65 -4.75 -10.73
N PRO A 37 -14.89 -5.12 -11.09
CA PRO A 37 -15.16 -5.86 -12.32
C PRO A 37 -14.75 -5.13 -13.60
N LEU A 38 -14.67 -3.79 -13.57
CA LEU A 38 -14.38 -3.00 -14.77
C LEU A 38 -12.89 -2.88 -15.11
N ASN A 39 -12.02 -2.89 -14.10
CA ASN A 39 -10.58 -2.61 -14.29
C ASN A 39 -9.66 -3.37 -13.34
N ASN A 40 -10.20 -4.33 -12.60
CA ASN A 40 -9.47 -5.22 -11.71
C ASN A 40 -8.63 -4.53 -10.63
N TYR A 41 -8.93 -3.26 -10.30
CA TYR A 41 -8.28 -2.59 -9.18
C TYR A 41 -8.61 -3.29 -7.87
N ARG A 42 -7.62 -3.33 -6.98
CA ARG A 42 -7.78 -3.83 -5.61
C ARG A 42 -8.47 -2.79 -4.76
N LEU A 43 -9.62 -3.15 -4.22
CA LEU A 43 -10.41 -2.36 -3.27
C LEU A 43 -10.55 -3.14 -1.98
N TYR A 44 -10.47 -2.45 -0.84
CA TYR A 44 -10.57 -3.04 0.48
C TYR A 44 -11.72 -2.39 1.22
N LYS A 45 -12.54 -3.17 1.93
CA LYS A 45 -13.61 -2.58 2.74
C LYS A 45 -12.98 -1.80 3.89
N VAL A 46 -13.58 -0.67 4.24
CA VAL A 46 -13.14 0.10 5.40
C VAL A 46 -13.14 -0.75 6.67
N SER A 47 -14.18 -1.58 6.87
CA SER A 47 -14.29 -2.50 8.00
C SER A 47 -13.09 -3.45 8.15
N ASP A 48 -12.59 -3.98 7.03
CA ASP A 48 -11.51 -4.97 7.04
C ASP A 48 -10.18 -4.29 7.40
N VAL A 49 -9.99 -3.06 6.92
CA VAL A 49 -8.83 -2.21 7.22
C VAL A 49 -8.83 -1.78 8.69
N GLU A 50 -10.00 -1.41 9.24
CA GLU A 50 -10.15 -1.07 10.66
C GLU A 50 -9.88 -2.27 11.58
N ASN A 51 -10.37 -3.46 11.20
CA ASN A 51 -10.09 -4.68 11.96
C ASN A 51 -8.60 -5.02 11.95
N LEU A 52 -7.95 -4.88 10.79
CA LEU A 52 -6.51 -5.09 10.66
C LEU A 52 -5.72 -4.09 11.52
N LEU A 53 -6.15 -2.82 11.57
CA LEU A 53 -5.51 -1.81 12.41
C LEU A 53 -5.60 -2.18 13.90
N LYS A 54 -6.78 -2.63 14.36
CA LYS A 54 -6.97 -3.12 15.74
C LYS A 54 -6.12 -4.34 16.06
N GLU A 55 -5.97 -5.28 15.12
CA GLU A 55 -5.08 -6.45 15.28
C GLU A 55 -3.63 -6.02 15.45
N ILE A 56 -3.18 -5.04 14.65
CA ILE A 56 -1.82 -4.49 14.73
C ILE A 56 -1.60 -3.75 16.07
N GLU A 57 -2.57 -2.96 16.52
CA GLU A 57 -2.54 -2.27 17.81
C GLU A 57 -2.61 -3.22 19.02
N GLY A 58 -3.29 -4.36 18.90
CA GLY A 58 -3.34 -5.38 19.96
C GLY A 58 -2.09 -6.25 20.06
N SER A 59 -1.28 -6.31 18.99
CA SER A 59 -0.10 -7.17 18.89
C SER A 59 1.23 -6.49 19.26
N GLN A 60 1.19 -5.35 19.97
CA GLN A 60 2.35 -4.49 20.28
C GLN A 60 3.44 -5.22 21.10
N GLY A 61 4.32 -5.92 20.37
CA GLY A 61 5.57 -6.53 20.83
C GLY A 61 6.64 -6.65 19.74
N LYS A 62 6.33 -6.28 18.48
CA LYS A 62 7.32 -6.07 17.41
C LYS A 62 7.02 -4.74 16.73
N THR A 63 7.72 -3.69 17.14
CA THR A 63 7.66 -2.38 16.49
C THR A 63 8.00 -2.53 15.01
N PHE A 64 7.00 -2.44 14.12
CA PHE A 64 7.24 -2.18 12.71
C PHE A 64 7.34 -0.66 12.57
N SER A 65 8.46 -0.10 13.00
CA SER A 65 8.80 1.28 12.69
C SER A 65 8.75 1.41 11.16
N PRO A 66 7.96 2.33 10.61
CA PRO A 66 8.03 2.62 9.18
C PRO A 66 9.50 2.93 8.87
N PRO A 67 10.10 2.36 7.81
CA PRO A 67 11.41 2.82 7.38
C PRO A 67 11.30 4.35 7.20
N PRO A 68 12.27 5.12 7.75
CA PRO A 68 12.24 6.57 7.64
C PRO A 68 12.01 6.92 6.17
N LYS A 69 11.01 7.75 5.94
CA LYS A 69 10.49 8.18 4.64
C LYS A 69 11.62 8.15 3.61
N LEU A 70 11.63 7.15 2.72
CA LEU A 70 12.47 7.18 1.53
C LEU A 70 11.94 8.36 0.72
N GLU A 71 12.52 9.54 0.92
CA GLU A 71 12.36 10.63 -0.02
C GLU A 71 12.68 10.06 -1.39
N PRO A 72 11.81 10.26 -2.41
CA PRO A 72 12.11 9.74 -3.72
C PRO A 72 13.43 10.37 -4.16
N GLU A 73 14.52 9.59 -4.17
CA GLU A 73 15.77 10.05 -4.74
C GLU A 73 15.44 10.52 -6.15
N LYS A 74 15.74 11.80 -6.43
CA LYS A 74 15.49 12.41 -7.74
C LYS A 74 15.96 11.44 -8.81
N PRO A 75 15.12 11.12 -9.82
CA PRO A 75 15.51 10.16 -10.84
C PRO A 75 16.82 10.62 -11.46
N LYS A 76 17.88 9.82 -11.28
CA LYS A 76 19.17 10.03 -11.92
C LYS A 76 18.99 9.68 -13.40
N PHE A 77 18.49 10.62 -14.19
CA PHE A 77 18.48 10.49 -15.64
C PHE A 77 19.94 10.48 -16.11
N ARG A 78 20.46 9.31 -16.47
CA ARG A 78 21.64 9.22 -17.32
C ARG A 78 21.20 9.62 -18.73
N LYS A 79 21.64 10.79 -19.20
CA LYS A 79 21.63 11.12 -20.63
C LYS A 79 22.50 10.08 -21.33
N LEU A 80 21.91 9.30 -22.23
CA LEU A 80 22.64 8.61 -23.29
C LEU A 80 22.80 9.65 -24.41
N GLU A 81 24.00 10.15 -24.62
CA GLU A 81 24.33 10.89 -25.84
C GLU A 81 24.43 9.85 -26.95
N ILE A 82 23.44 9.88 -27.85
CA ILE A 82 23.48 9.11 -29.09
C ILE A 82 24.17 10.03 -30.10
N GLU A 83 25.44 9.75 -30.40
CA GLU A 83 26.06 10.29 -31.60
C GLU A 83 25.42 9.58 -32.80
N ILE A 84 24.68 10.35 -33.59
CA ILE A 84 24.15 9.92 -34.88
C ILE A 84 25.21 10.33 -35.91
N GLU A 85 25.81 9.35 -36.57
CA GLU A 85 26.66 9.52 -37.75
C GLU A 85 25.81 9.65 -39.02
#